data_AF-A0A453SFC4-F1
#
_entry.id   AF-A0A453SFC4-F1
#
_cell.length_a   1.000
_cell.length_b   1.000
_cell.length_c   1.000
_cell.angle_alpha   90.00
_cell.angle_beta   90.00
_cell.angle_gamma   90.00
#
_symmetry.space_group_name_H-M   'P 1'
#
loop_
_entity.id
_entity.type
_entity.pdbx_description
1 polymer ?
#
loop_
_entity_poly.entity_id
_entity_poly.type
_entity_poly.pdbx_seq_one_letter_code
_entity_poly.pdbx_strand_id
1 'polypeptide(L)'
;AALAFTLSTGGGGGGSWVVEMEKTIGDMNIDPAVEMARWKRHSVYRVPERIKNLHNSKAYQPELVSLGPFHHGDPELLPMEEHKRRAVVHLVKRSGKPLREFVAAVAEVATQLLDAYKDLGDEWRGADNRERFVELMVTDGCFLVEAMRMDALRGKVHEDYAPNDPVFSKYGYLYLWNYIQSDMVVVENQLPLLLLQRLLVVMDHDRYQVGARFSLSVAAAPGRHQSPRAPPSRHLVHKPHPR
;
A
#
# COMPACT_ATOMS: atom_id res chain seq x y z
N ALA A 1 -19.70 -3.49 -61.65
CA ALA A 1 -20.76 -2.69 -61.02
C ALA A 1 -20.19 -2.06 -59.76
N ALA A 2 -19.90 -0.76 -59.82
CA ALA A 2 -19.44 0.01 -58.67
C ALA A 2 -20.64 0.34 -57.78
N LEU A 3 -20.61 -0.05 -56.51
CA LEU A 3 -21.58 0.40 -55.52
C LEU A 3 -21.00 1.64 -54.83
N ALA A 4 -21.44 2.80 -55.31
CA ALA A 4 -21.20 4.09 -54.69
C ALA A 4 -22.00 4.16 -53.38
N PHE A 5 -21.30 4.33 -52.25
CA PHE A 5 -21.93 4.67 -50.99
C PHE A 5 -22.12 6.19 -50.97
N THR A 6 -23.34 6.63 -51.29
CA THR A 6 -23.74 8.03 -51.21
C THR A 6 -23.82 8.45 -49.74
N LEU A 7 -22.90 9.32 -49.32
CA LEU A 7 -22.99 10.06 -48.06
C LEU A 7 -24.18 11.03 -48.14
N SER A 8 -25.25 10.71 -47.43
CA SER A 8 -26.33 11.65 -47.16
C SER A 8 -25.86 12.68 -46.15
N THR A 9 -25.46 13.85 -46.64
CA THR A 9 -25.32 15.06 -45.82
C THR A 9 -26.71 15.57 -45.44
N GLY A 10 -27.24 15.07 -44.32
CA GLY A 10 -28.42 15.61 -43.64
C GLY A 10 -27.97 16.34 -42.38
N GLY A 11 -28.26 17.65 -42.33
CA GLY A 11 -27.84 18.54 -41.25
C GLY A 11 -28.71 18.44 -39.99
N GLY A 12 -28.20 19.05 -38.92
CA GLY A 12 -28.98 19.42 -37.74
C GLY A 12 -28.93 18.41 -36.60
N GLY A 13 -27.82 18.40 -35.87
CA GLY A 13 -27.69 17.67 -34.61
C GLY A 13 -26.33 17.04 -34.45
N GLY A 14 -25.28 17.87 -34.31
CA GLY A 14 -24.05 17.39 -33.69
C GLY A 14 -24.46 16.81 -32.34
N GLY A 15 -24.40 15.48 -32.21
CA GLY A 15 -24.94 14.79 -31.05
C GLY A 15 -24.35 15.40 -29.79
N SER A 16 -25.12 15.42 -28.69
CA SER A 16 -24.65 15.94 -27.39
C SER A 16 -23.23 15.45 -27.03
N TRP A 17 -22.89 14.22 -27.43
CA TRP A 17 -21.56 13.64 -27.27
C TRP A 17 -20.48 14.32 -28.13
N VAL A 18 -20.79 14.75 -29.36
CA VAL A 18 -19.85 15.44 -30.25
C VAL A 18 -19.50 16.79 -29.65
N VAL A 19 -20.49 17.55 -29.18
CA VAL A 19 -20.29 18.86 -28.54
C VAL A 19 -19.48 18.71 -27.24
N GLU A 20 -19.78 17.68 -26.44
CA GLU A 20 -19.03 17.35 -25.22
C GLU A 20 -17.57 16.95 -25.54
N MET A 21 -17.37 16.15 -26.58
CA MET A 21 -16.05 15.71 -27.01
C MET A 21 -15.24 16.88 -27.59
N GLU A 22 -15.84 17.72 -28.44
CA GLU A 22 -15.22 18.92 -28.99
C GLU A 22 -14.87 19.93 -27.90
N LYS A 23 -15.72 20.08 -26.88
CA LYS A 23 -15.41 20.86 -25.69
C LYS A 23 -14.24 20.25 -24.92
N THR A 24 -14.21 18.94 -24.75
CA THR A 24 -13.09 18.25 -24.08
C THR A 24 -11.79 18.41 -24.88
N ILE A 25 -11.84 18.32 -26.20
CA ILE A 25 -10.71 18.54 -27.12
C ILE A 25 -10.23 20.00 -27.06
N GLY A 26 -11.14 20.97 -26.93
CA GLY A 26 -10.83 22.40 -26.83
C GLY A 26 -10.34 22.84 -25.46
N ASP A 27 -10.90 22.30 -24.38
CA ASP A 27 -10.55 22.61 -22.99
C ASP A 27 -9.28 21.86 -22.54
N MET A 28 -9.02 20.67 -23.10
CA MET A 28 -7.79 19.93 -22.87
C MET A 28 -6.77 20.25 -23.97
N ASN A 29 -5.92 21.23 -23.70
CA ASN A 29 -4.53 21.04 -24.10
C ASN A 29 -4.04 19.83 -23.29
N ILE A 30 -4.18 18.60 -23.84
CA ILE A 30 -3.87 17.33 -23.15
C ILE A 30 -2.37 17.33 -22.88
N ASP A 31 -1.96 17.97 -21.80
CA ASP A 31 -0.61 17.90 -21.29
C ASP A 31 -0.44 16.47 -20.76
N PRO A 32 0.46 15.66 -21.36
CA PRO A 32 0.71 14.31 -20.89
C PRO A 32 1.08 14.26 -19.40
N ALA A 33 1.60 15.34 -18.82
CA ALA A 33 1.87 15.44 -17.39
C ALA A 33 0.59 15.50 -16.53
N VAL A 34 -0.43 16.25 -16.97
CA VAL A 34 -1.73 16.33 -16.29
C VAL A 34 -2.49 15.01 -16.40
N GLU A 35 -2.45 14.39 -17.57
CA GLU A 35 -3.06 13.08 -17.78
C GLU A 35 -2.37 12.00 -16.94
N MET A 36 -1.04 11.96 -16.95
CA MET A 36 -0.24 11.05 -16.11
C MET A 36 -0.52 11.28 -14.61
N ALA A 37 -0.66 12.54 -14.17
CA ALA A 37 -1.01 12.84 -12.79
C ALA A 37 -2.40 12.27 -12.42
N ARG A 38 -3.39 12.37 -13.33
CA ARG A 38 -4.73 11.78 -13.15
C ARG A 38 -4.66 10.26 -13.00
N TRP A 39 -3.90 9.57 -13.85
CA TRP A 39 -3.75 8.12 -13.79
C TRP A 39 -2.99 7.64 -12.55
N LYS A 40 -2.02 8.43 -12.08
CA LYS A 40 -1.26 8.16 -10.83
C LYS A 40 -2.10 8.29 -9.56
N ARG A 41 -3.30 8.88 -9.61
CA ARG A 41 -4.17 9.00 -8.42
C ARG A 41 -4.63 7.64 -7.93
N HIS A 42 -4.97 6.74 -8.85
CA HIS A 42 -5.46 5.41 -8.51
C HIS A 42 -4.28 4.44 -8.34
N SER A 43 -4.32 3.65 -7.28
CA SER A 43 -3.32 2.60 -7.01
C SER A 43 -3.93 1.31 -6.47
N VAL A 44 -5.23 1.30 -6.15
CA VAL A 44 -6.00 0.13 -5.74
C VAL A 44 -7.16 -0.05 -6.71
N TYR A 45 -7.30 -1.25 -7.26
CA TYR A 45 -8.19 -1.55 -8.38
C TYR A 45 -9.07 -2.76 -8.07
N ARG A 46 -10.33 -2.70 -8.53
CA ARG A 46 -11.14 -3.91 -8.69
C ARG A 46 -10.72 -4.64 -9.96
N VAL A 47 -10.65 -5.96 -9.87
CA VAL A 47 -10.37 -6.83 -11.00
C VAL A 47 -11.61 -6.88 -11.88
N PRO A 48 -11.49 -6.64 -13.19
CA PRO A 48 -12.61 -6.81 -14.12
C PRO A 48 -13.24 -8.20 -14.04
N GLU A 49 -14.57 -8.28 -14.03
CA GLU A 49 -15.32 -9.55 -13.93
C GLU A 49 -14.92 -10.59 -14.97
N ARG A 50 -14.58 -10.14 -16.19
CA ARG A 50 -14.07 -11.03 -17.25
C ARG A 50 -12.82 -11.79 -16.79
N ILE A 51 -11.91 -11.16 -16.06
CA ILE A 51 -10.67 -11.79 -15.59
C ILE A 51 -10.98 -12.77 -14.45
N LYS A 52 -11.85 -12.38 -13.50
CA LYS A 52 -12.30 -13.26 -12.40
C LYS A 52 -12.88 -14.57 -12.93
N ASN A 53 -13.71 -14.48 -13.96
CA ASN A 53 -14.40 -15.63 -14.55
C ASN A 53 -13.50 -16.57 -15.38
N LEU A 54 -12.29 -16.14 -15.77
CA LEU A 54 -11.40 -16.94 -16.60
C LEU A 54 -10.52 -17.92 -15.81
N HIS A 55 -10.09 -17.55 -14.60
CA HIS A 55 -9.05 -18.29 -13.89
C HIS A 55 -9.49 -18.83 -12.53
N ASN A 56 -10.12 -18.00 -11.69
CA ASN A 56 -10.79 -18.36 -10.43
C ASN A 56 -11.25 -17.05 -9.76
N SER A 57 -12.55 -16.84 -9.56
CA SER A 57 -13.06 -15.63 -8.92
C SER A 57 -12.60 -15.49 -7.45
N LYS A 58 -12.43 -16.63 -6.76
CA LYS A 58 -12.00 -16.66 -5.35
C LYS A 58 -10.56 -16.19 -5.15
N ALA A 59 -9.72 -16.24 -6.19
CA ALA A 59 -8.32 -15.80 -6.09
C ALA A 59 -8.16 -14.28 -5.87
N TYR A 60 -9.25 -13.52 -6.02
CA TYR A 60 -9.27 -12.07 -5.86
C TYR A 60 -10.06 -11.61 -4.64
N GLN A 61 -10.56 -12.53 -3.83
CA GLN A 61 -11.31 -12.23 -2.60
C GLN A 61 -10.48 -12.66 -1.39
N PRO A 62 -10.45 -11.86 -0.31
CA PRO A 62 -9.83 -12.28 0.93
C PRO A 62 -10.64 -13.40 1.60
N GLU A 63 -9.95 -14.30 2.30
CA GLU A 63 -10.57 -15.47 2.96
C GLU A 63 -10.70 -15.31 4.47
N LEU A 64 -9.85 -14.49 5.10
CA LEU A 64 -9.76 -14.35 6.55
C LEU A 64 -9.91 -12.90 7.02
N VAL A 65 -9.23 -11.94 6.38
CA VAL A 65 -9.20 -10.54 6.81
C VAL A 65 -9.43 -9.57 5.66
N SER A 66 -10.48 -8.75 5.78
CA SER A 66 -10.69 -7.59 4.92
C SER A 66 -9.76 -6.45 5.34
N LEU A 67 -9.07 -5.88 4.35
CA LEU A 67 -8.24 -4.70 4.42
C LEU A 67 -8.72 -3.68 3.40
N GLY A 68 -9.17 -2.55 3.90
CA GLY A 68 -9.74 -1.49 3.10
C GLY A 68 -11.22 -1.74 2.77
N PRO A 69 -11.79 -0.87 1.93
CA PRO A 69 -13.24 -0.72 1.80
C PRO A 69 -13.91 -1.74 0.86
N PHE A 70 -13.18 -2.43 -0.02
CA PHE A 70 -13.80 -3.25 -1.06
C PHE A 70 -14.51 -4.51 -0.54
N HIS A 71 -14.01 -5.09 0.55
CA HIS A 71 -14.55 -6.29 1.22
C HIS A 71 -15.05 -5.98 2.64
N HIS A 72 -15.15 -4.70 2.99
CA HIS A 72 -15.54 -4.31 4.33
C HIS A 72 -17.01 -4.63 4.59
N GLY A 73 -17.27 -5.35 5.68
CA GLY A 73 -18.61 -5.76 6.09
C GLY A 73 -19.04 -7.12 5.54
N ASP A 74 -18.20 -7.80 4.75
CA ASP A 74 -18.48 -9.15 4.29
C ASP A 74 -18.67 -10.09 5.50
N PRO A 75 -19.81 -10.81 5.62
CA PRO A 75 -20.14 -11.56 6.84
C PRO A 75 -19.09 -12.60 7.25
N GLU A 76 -18.40 -13.19 6.27
CA GLU A 76 -17.36 -14.21 6.49
C GLU A 76 -16.08 -13.61 7.10
N LEU A 77 -15.84 -12.31 6.93
CA LEU A 77 -14.64 -11.60 7.37
C LEU A 77 -14.84 -10.83 8.68
N LEU A 78 -16.09 -10.65 9.12
CA LEU A 78 -16.46 -9.95 10.36
C LEU A 78 -15.75 -10.45 11.63
N PRO A 79 -15.49 -11.76 11.83
CA PRO A 79 -14.79 -12.24 13.02
C PRO A 79 -13.42 -11.56 13.25
N MET A 80 -12.75 -11.13 12.17
CA MET A 80 -11.46 -10.48 12.26
C MET A 80 -11.52 -9.01 12.70
N GLU A 81 -12.66 -8.34 12.60
CA GLU A 81 -12.81 -6.92 12.97
C GLU A 81 -12.46 -6.66 14.45
N GLU A 82 -12.82 -7.58 15.36
CA GLU A 82 -12.47 -7.44 16.78
C GLU A 82 -10.95 -7.44 16.97
N HIS A 83 -10.24 -8.30 16.25
CA HIS A 83 -8.79 -8.45 16.37
C HIS A 83 -8.05 -7.27 15.74
N LYS A 84 -8.62 -6.65 14.69
CA LYS A 84 -8.13 -5.37 14.14
C LYS A 84 -8.23 -4.24 15.17
N ARG A 85 -9.38 -4.13 15.87
CA ARG A 85 -9.53 -3.15 16.97
C ARG A 85 -8.55 -3.41 18.11
N ARG A 86 -8.30 -4.67 18.48
CA ARG A 86 -7.24 -4.99 19.46
C ARG A 86 -5.87 -4.55 18.96
N ALA A 87 -5.53 -4.78 17.69
CA ALA A 87 -4.27 -4.30 17.11
C ALA A 87 -4.08 -2.78 17.26
N VAL A 88 -5.14 -1.99 17.02
CA VAL A 88 -5.12 -0.53 17.28
C VAL A 88 -4.75 -0.24 18.73
N VAL A 89 -5.39 -0.91 19.70
CA VAL A 89 -5.12 -0.69 21.13
C VAL A 89 -3.67 -0.97 21.50
N HIS A 90 -3.12 -2.11 21.07
CA HIS A 90 -1.74 -2.49 21.39
C HIS A 90 -0.72 -1.58 20.72
N LEU A 91 -0.92 -1.26 19.44
CA LEU A 91 -0.05 -0.37 18.67
C LEU A 91 -0.04 1.04 19.28
N VAL A 92 -1.22 1.61 19.56
CA VAL A 92 -1.35 2.95 20.15
C VAL A 92 -0.72 3.00 21.53
N LYS A 93 -0.99 2.02 22.41
CA LYS A 93 -0.36 1.93 23.74
C LYS A 93 1.16 1.88 23.64
N ARG A 94 1.69 1.07 22.72
CA ARG A 94 3.13 0.94 22.50
C ARG A 94 3.77 2.21 21.94
N SER A 95 3.07 2.96 21.08
CA SER A 95 3.57 4.23 20.54
C SER A 95 3.70 5.33 21.61
N GLY A 96 2.95 5.23 22.72
CA GLY A 96 2.85 6.29 23.72
C GLY A 96 2.11 7.54 23.22
N LYS A 97 1.54 7.52 22.02
CA LYS A 97 0.77 8.61 21.42
C LYS A 97 -0.73 8.37 21.61
N PRO A 98 -1.54 9.44 21.72
CA PRO A 98 -2.98 9.30 21.79
C PRO A 98 -3.57 8.91 20.42
N LEU A 99 -4.62 8.06 20.40
CA LEU A 99 -5.29 7.61 19.17
C LEU A 99 -5.71 8.77 18.24
N ARG A 100 -6.10 9.92 18.82
CA ARG A 100 -6.46 11.13 18.06
C ARG A 100 -5.37 11.61 17.10
N GLU A 101 -4.08 11.38 17.40
CA GLU A 101 -2.98 11.76 16.52
C GLU A 101 -2.92 10.86 15.28
N PHE A 102 -3.21 9.57 15.43
CA PHE A 102 -3.34 8.64 14.29
C PHE A 102 -4.52 9.01 13.41
N VAL A 103 -5.68 9.25 14.03
CA VAL A 103 -6.90 9.67 13.33
C VAL A 103 -6.67 10.98 12.58
N ALA A 104 -6.05 11.98 13.22
CA ALA A 104 -5.73 13.26 12.57
C ALA A 104 -4.77 13.08 11.37
N ALA A 105 -3.69 12.31 11.53
CA ALA A 105 -2.70 12.11 10.47
C ALA A 105 -3.27 11.40 9.23
N VAL A 106 -4.20 10.46 9.43
CA VAL A 106 -4.94 9.79 8.35
C VAL A 106 -6.02 10.71 7.77
N ALA A 107 -6.75 11.45 8.61
CA ALA A 107 -7.76 12.41 8.16
C ALA A 107 -7.18 13.49 7.24
N GLU A 108 -5.94 13.95 7.49
CA GLU A 108 -5.22 14.90 6.63
C GLU A 108 -5.03 14.40 5.19
N VAL A 109 -4.84 13.08 5.00
CA VAL A 109 -4.63 12.47 3.69
C VAL A 109 -5.85 11.70 3.16
N ALA A 110 -6.99 11.74 3.87
CA ALA A 110 -8.16 10.93 3.56
C ALA A 110 -8.63 11.06 2.10
N THR A 111 -8.60 12.27 1.53
CA THR A 111 -8.96 12.48 0.12
C THR A 111 -8.01 11.75 -0.84
N GLN A 112 -6.70 11.78 -0.56
CA GLN A 112 -5.71 11.07 -1.39
C GLN A 112 -5.87 9.55 -1.25
N LEU A 113 -6.20 9.07 -0.05
CA LEU A 113 -6.50 7.66 0.19
C LEU A 113 -7.79 7.22 -0.52
N LEU A 114 -8.83 8.05 -0.54
CA LEU A 114 -10.05 7.79 -1.30
C LEU A 114 -9.78 7.73 -2.81
N ASP A 115 -9.02 8.69 -3.32
CA ASP A 115 -8.65 8.77 -4.74
C ASP A 115 -7.74 7.61 -5.18
N ALA A 116 -7.06 6.95 -4.23
CA ALA A 116 -6.28 5.75 -4.49
C ALA A 116 -7.14 4.57 -4.95
N TYR A 117 -8.42 4.51 -4.54
CA TYR A 117 -9.33 3.45 -4.95
C TYR A 117 -10.09 3.83 -6.22
N LYS A 118 -9.90 3.03 -7.26
CA LYS A 118 -10.72 3.15 -8.48
C LYS A 118 -12.11 2.58 -8.24
N ASP A 119 -13.13 3.29 -8.70
CA ASP A 119 -14.53 2.84 -8.68
C ASP A 119 -15.07 2.55 -7.26
N LEU A 120 -14.57 3.27 -6.24
CA LEU A 120 -15.06 3.16 -4.86
C LEU A 120 -16.49 3.73 -4.72
N GLY A 121 -17.36 2.96 -4.08
CA GLY A 121 -18.78 3.28 -3.90
C GLY A 121 -19.06 4.55 -3.08
N ASP A 122 -20.25 5.13 -3.30
CA ASP A 122 -20.66 6.40 -2.70
C ASP A 122 -20.81 6.32 -1.17
N GLU A 123 -20.98 5.12 -0.61
CA GLU A 123 -21.01 4.84 0.83
C GLU A 123 -19.72 5.22 1.59
N TRP A 124 -18.61 5.41 0.87
CA TRP A 124 -17.33 5.87 1.41
C TRP A 124 -17.04 7.33 1.05
N ARG A 125 -17.86 7.94 0.19
CA ARG A 125 -17.70 9.31 -0.30
C ARG A 125 -18.65 10.27 0.41
N GLY A 126 -18.33 11.55 0.38
CA GLY A 126 -19.10 12.61 1.03
C GLY A 126 -18.60 12.97 2.43
N ALA A 127 -19.06 14.11 2.93
CA ALA A 127 -18.64 14.64 4.22
C ALA A 127 -19.05 13.71 5.38
N ASP A 128 -20.27 13.16 5.31
CA ASP A 128 -20.85 12.33 6.37
C ASP A 128 -20.16 10.96 6.49
N ASN A 129 -19.57 10.45 5.41
CA ASN A 129 -18.88 9.14 5.40
C ASN A 129 -17.37 9.25 5.65
N ARG A 130 -16.81 10.47 5.72
CA ARG A 130 -15.37 10.68 5.86
C ARG A 130 -14.84 10.11 7.17
N GLU A 131 -15.56 10.29 8.27
CA GLU A 131 -15.14 9.79 9.58
C GLU A 131 -15.08 8.26 9.58
N ARG A 132 -16.13 7.60 9.06
CA ARG A 132 -16.18 6.14 8.89
C ARG A 132 -15.02 5.62 8.04
N PHE A 133 -14.71 6.31 6.93
CA PHE A 133 -13.57 5.93 6.08
C PHE A 133 -12.23 6.07 6.83
N VAL A 134 -12.04 7.14 7.60
CA VAL A 134 -10.82 7.34 8.40
C VAL A 134 -10.71 6.27 9.49
N GLU A 135 -11.81 5.94 10.17
CA GLU A 135 -11.85 4.86 11.16
C GLU A 135 -11.41 3.53 10.53
N LEU A 136 -11.96 3.19 9.37
CA LEU A 136 -11.57 1.99 8.62
C LEU A 136 -10.08 2.00 8.29
N MET A 137 -9.57 3.08 7.71
CA MET A 137 -8.15 3.19 7.33
C MET A 137 -7.22 3.09 8.54
N VAL A 138 -7.54 3.74 9.65
CA VAL A 138 -6.73 3.65 10.89
C VAL A 138 -6.77 2.22 11.44
N THR A 139 -7.94 1.59 11.47
CA THR A 139 -8.12 0.24 12.00
C THR A 139 -7.34 -0.79 11.19
N ASP A 140 -7.52 -0.77 9.87
CA ASP A 140 -6.90 -1.74 8.97
C ASP A 140 -5.40 -1.49 8.81
N GLY A 141 -4.99 -0.21 8.76
CA GLY A 141 -3.58 0.15 8.71
C GLY A 141 -2.81 -0.24 9.97
N CYS A 142 -3.40 -0.05 11.16
CA CYS A 142 -2.79 -0.51 12.42
C CYS A 142 -2.68 -2.03 12.47
N PHE A 143 -3.71 -2.75 12.04
CA PHE A 143 -3.66 -4.21 11.95
C PHE A 143 -2.56 -4.67 11.00
N LEU A 144 -2.43 -4.06 9.82
CA LEU A 144 -1.39 -4.39 8.85
C LEU A 144 0.01 -4.16 9.45
N VAL A 145 0.23 -3.07 10.17
CA VAL A 145 1.50 -2.80 10.86
C VAL A 145 1.81 -3.88 11.92
N GLU A 146 0.82 -4.28 12.73
CA GLU A 146 1.00 -5.35 13.71
C GLU A 146 1.24 -6.73 13.05
N ALA A 147 0.56 -7.03 11.95
CA ALA A 147 0.76 -8.26 11.18
C ALA A 147 2.18 -8.34 10.61
N MET A 148 2.68 -7.26 9.99
CA MET A 148 4.06 -7.16 9.50
C MET A 148 5.08 -7.28 10.65
N ARG A 149 4.78 -6.70 11.81
CA ARG A 149 5.62 -6.82 13.01
C ARG A 149 5.66 -8.26 13.53
N MET A 150 4.53 -8.95 13.58
CA MET A 150 4.44 -10.35 14.01
C MET A 150 5.35 -11.25 13.16
N ASP A 151 5.37 -11.04 11.84
CA ASP A 151 6.25 -11.76 10.91
C ASP A 151 7.72 -11.39 11.04
N ALA A 152 8.04 -10.10 11.18
CA ALA A 152 9.40 -9.64 11.44
C ALA A 152 9.99 -10.28 12.72
N LEU A 153 9.14 -10.58 13.70
CA LEU A 153 9.49 -11.27 14.94
C LEU A 153 9.42 -12.80 14.84
N ARG A 154 9.02 -13.36 13.69
CA ARG A 154 8.79 -14.80 13.46
C ARG A 154 7.88 -15.41 14.53
N GLY A 155 6.80 -14.71 14.88
CA GLY A 155 5.84 -15.14 15.89
C GLY A 155 6.35 -15.11 17.34
N LYS A 156 7.50 -14.46 17.61
CA LYS A 156 7.94 -14.20 18.99
C LYS A 156 6.98 -13.20 19.62
N VAL A 157 6.20 -13.68 20.60
CA VAL A 157 5.22 -12.88 21.34
C VAL A 157 5.95 -11.82 22.15
N HIS A 158 5.53 -10.57 22.01
CA HIS A 158 5.98 -9.47 22.85
C HIS A 158 5.09 -9.35 24.08
N GLU A 159 5.63 -8.87 25.20
CA GLU A 159 4.97 -8.90 26.52
C GLU A 159 3.61 -8.18 26.59
N ASP A 160 3.28 -7.35 25.58
CA ASP A 160 2.04 -6.59 25.55
C ASP A 160 0.85 -7.37 25.01
N TYR A 161 1.05 -8.51 24.33
CA TYR A 161 -0.04 -9.43 23.97
C TYR A 161 -0.10 -10.62 24.93
N ALA A 162 -1.33 -11.09 25.20
CA ALA A 162 -1.51 -12.29 25.98
C ALA A 162 -0.95 -13.52 25.22
N PRO A 163 -0.27 -14.48 25.88
CA PRO A 163 0.26 -15.67 25.21
C PRO A 163 -0.79 -16.53 24.50
N ASN A 164 -2.06 -16.39 24.90
CA ASN A 164 -3.22 -17.07 24.32
C ASN A 164 -4.06 -16.18 23.40
N ASP A 165 -3.55 -15.01 22.94
CA ASP A 165 -4.25 -14.22 21.92
C ASP A 165 -4.43 -15.08 20.64
N PRO A 166 -5.63 -15.10 20.03
CA PRO A 166 -5.90 -15.98 18.89
C PRO A 166 -5.11 -15.61 17.62
N VAL A 167 -4.62 -14.37 17.49
CA VAL A 167 -3.96 -13.85 16.28
C VAL A 167 -2.51 -13.50 16.55
N PHE A 168 -2.25 -12.64 17.53
CA PHE A 168 -0.93 -12.07 17.82
C PHE A 168 -0.19 -12.88 18.90
N SER A 169 -0.24 -14.21 18.78
CA SER A 169 0.51 -15.15 19.61
C SER A 169 1.35 -16.10 18.76
N LYS A 170 2.17 -16.93 19.41
CA LYS A 170 2.93 -17.98 18.71
C LYS A 170 2.01 -18.94 17.95
N TYR A 171 0.85 -19.27 18.53
CA TYR A 171 -0.12 -20.15 17.88
C TYR A 171 -0.88 -19.44 16.76
N GLY A 172 -1.24 -18.16 16.96
CA GLY A 172 -1.83 -17.35 15.92
C GLY A 172 -0.90 -17.21 14.70
N TYR A 173 0.40 -16.98 14.93
CA TYR A 173 1.40 -17.01 13.84
C TYR A 173 1.49 -18.38 13.15
N LEU A 174 1.48 -19.47 13.92
CA LEU A 174 1.58 -20.81 13.35
C LEU A 174 0.38 -21.19 12.44
N TYR A 175 -0.83 -20.79 12.83
CA TYR A 175 -2.06 -21.26 12.17
C TYR A 175 -2.71 -20.24 11.24
N LEU A 176 -2.61 -18.94 11.55
CA LEU A 176 -3.31 -17.89 10.81
C LEU A 176 -2.40 -17.11 9.85
N TRP A 177 -1.08 -17.07 10.09
CA TRP A 177 -0.19 -16.21 9.32
C TRP A 177 -0.26 -16.44 7.81
N ASN A 178 -0.30 -17.69 7.35
CA ASN A 178 -0.36 -17.99 5.91
C ASN A 178 -1.62 -17.42 5.25
N TYR A 179 -2.75 -17.42 5.96
CA TYR A 179 -4.01 -16.85 5.48
C TYR A 179 -3.96 -15.32 5.50
N ILE A 180 -3.49 -14.73 6.60
CA ILE A 180 -3.30 -13.28 6.71
C ILE A 180 -2.36 -12.77 5.60
N GLN A 181 -1.24 -13.46 5.38
CA GLN A 181 -0.26 -13.12 4.35
C GLN A 181 -0.86 -13.23 2.95
N SER A 182 -1.69 -14.24 2.70
CA SER A 182 -2.37 -14.41 1.41
C SER A 182 -3.34 -13.25 1.15
N ASP A 183 -4.16 -12.90 2.15
CA ASP A 183 -5.10 -11.78 2.04
C ASP A 183 -4.39 -10.43 1.91
N MET A 184 -3.22 -10.26 2.52
CA MET A 184 -2.38 -9.07 2.38
C MET A 184 -1.88 -8.84 0.95
N VAL A 185 -1.87 -9.85 0.09
CA VAL A 185 -1.41 -9.72 -1.32
C VAL A 185 -2.56 -9.83 -2.33
N VAL A 186 -3.80 -10.05 -1.88
CA VAL A 186 -4.99 -10.01 -2.74
C VAL A 186 -5.19 -8.59 -3.27
N VAL A 187 -5.28 -8.44 -4.59
CA VAL A 187 -5.32 -7.14 -5.27
C VAL A 187 -6.54 -6.28 -4.90
N GLU A 188 -7.69 -6.91 -4.61
CA GLU A 188 -8.90 -6.20 -4.15
C GLU A 188 -8.88 -5.92 -2.63
N ASN A 189 -7.82 -6.35 -1.93
CA ASN A 189 -7.69 -6.25 -0.47
C ASN A 189 -6.45 -5.42 -0.07
N GLN A 190 -6.14 -4.39 -0.84
CA GLN A 190 -4.93 -3.58 -0.65
C GLN A 190 -5.21 -2.26 0.08
N LEU A 191 -4.25 -1.85 0.91
CA LEU A 191 -4.20 -0.51 1.49
C LEU A 191 -3.17 0.36 0.75
N PRO A 192 -3.46 1.64 0.45
CA PRO A 192 -2.50 2.54 -0.17
C PRO A 192 -1.25 2.72 0.72
N LEU A 193 -0.05 2.64 0.13
CA LEU A 193 1.22 2.79 0.87
C LEU A 193 1.30 4.10 1.67
N LEU A 194 0.67 5.17 1.17
CA LEU A 194 0.57 6.46 1.85
C LEU A 194 -0.01 6.31 3.27
N LEU A 195 -1.01 5.45 3.47
CA LEU A 195 -1.60 5.19 4.78
C LEU A 195 -0.54 4.71 5.77
N LEU A 196 0.24 3.69 5.38
CA LEU A 196 1.30 3.12 6.22
C LEU A 196 2.37 4.15 6.55
N GLN A 197 2.76 4.99 5.59
CA GLN A 197 3.73 6.07 5.84
C GLN A 197 3.24 7.03 6.92
N ARG A 198 1.96 7.42 6.87
CA ARG A 198 1.39 8.36 7.86
C ARG A 198 1.31 7.73 9.25
N LEU A 199 0.87 6.48 9.35
CA LEU A 199 0.81 5.76 10.63
C LEU A 199 2.22 5.60 11.24
N LEU A 200 3.21 5.21 10.44
CA LEU A 200 4.60 5.05 10.92
C LEU A 200 5.22 6.38 11.38
N VAL A 201 4.92 7.49 10.69
CA VAL A 201 5.38 8.83 11.12
C VAL A 201 4.80 9.22 12.48
N VAL A 202 3.52 8.91 12.74
CA VAL A 202 2.91 9.16 14.05
C VAL A 202 3.52 8.28 15.13
N MET A 203 3.72 7.00 14.82
CA MET A 203 4.31 6.02 15.76
C MET A 203 5.73 6.39 16.19
N ASP A 204 6.52 6.97 15.29
CA ASP A 204 7.97 7.07 15.45
C ASP A 204 8.52 8.47 15.06
N HIS A 205 7.87 9.52 15.57
CA HIS A 205 8.21 10.92 15.32
C HIS A 205 9.72 11.22 15.58
N ASP A 206 10.37 10.47 16.47
CA ASP A 206 11.78 10.66 16.86
C ASP A 206 12.78 9.87 15.99
N ARG A 207 12.42 8.74 15.36
CA ARG A 207 13.34 7.97 14.49
C ARG A 207 13.17 8.27 12.99
N TYR A 208 12.01 8.73 12.55
CA TYR A 208 11.78 9.04 11.13
C TYR A 208 12.58 10.27 10.66
N GLN A 209 12.74 11.29 11.52
CA GLN A 209 13.60 12.46 11.27
C GLN A 209 15.09 12.08 11.12
N VAL A 210 15.54 11.02 11.80
CA VAL A 210 16.92 10.51 11.71
C VAL A 210 17.10 9.70 10.43
N GLY A 211 16.14 8.87 10.04
CA GLY A 211 16.17 8.10 8.79
C GLY A 211 16.19 8.98 7.53
N ALA A 212 15.38 10.04 7.48
CA ALA A 212 15.38 10.98 6.36
C ALA A 212 16.71 11.77 6.23
N ARG A 213 17.40 12.05 7.35
CA ARG A 213 18.74 12.69 7.34
C ARG A 213 19.84 11.71 6.90
N PHE A 214 19.70 10.42 7.19
CA PHE A 214 20.63 9.39 6.71
C PHE A 214 20.49 9.14 5.19
N SER A 215 19.27 9.19 4.64
CA SER A 215 19.05 9.04 3.19
C SER A 215 19.64 10.20 2.38
N LEU A 216 19.65 11.44 2.90
CA LEU A 216 20.31 12.56 2.23
C LEU A 216 21.85 12.54 2.34
N SER A 217 22.43 11.97 3.41
CA SER A 217 23.89 11.84 3.55
C SER A 217 24.48 10.71 2.71
N VAL A 218 23.74 9.64 2.43
CA VAL A 218 24.23 8.52 1.59
C VAL A 218 24.25 8.89 0.09
N ALA A 219 23.47 9.88 -0.34
CA ALA A 219 23.45 10.35 -1.73
C ALA A 219 24.62 11.29 -2.08
N ALA A 220 25.43 11.71 -1.10
CA ALA A 220 26.48 12.72 -1.29
C ALA A 220 27.88 12.20 -0.89
N ALA A 221 28.37 11.17 -1.57
CA ALA A 221 29.80 10.82 -1.53
C ALA A 221 30.31 10.46 -2.94
N PRO A 222 31.15 11.29 -3.58
CA PRO A 222 31.73 10.95 -4.86
C PRO A 222 32.87 9.94 -4.69
N GLY A 223 32.81 8.89 -5.50
CA GLY A 223 33.73 7.75 -5.46
C GLY A 223 35.20 8.16 -5.67
N ARG A 224 36.09 7.52 -4.91
CA ARG A 224 37.52 7.45 -5.24
C ARG A 224 37.90 6.02 -5.56
N HIS A 225 38.16 5.78 -6.84
CA HIS A 225 38.90 4.65 -7.35
C HIS A 225 40.27 4.56 -6.64
N GLN A 226 40.63 3.36 -6.18
CA GLN A 226 42.03 2.98 -5.97
C GLN A 226 42.30 1.68 -6.74
N SER A 227 43.24 1.78 -7.69
CA SER A 227 43.77 0.64 -8.45
C SER A 227 44.69 -0.23 -7.58
N PRO A 228 44.87 -1.53 -7.91
CA PRO A 228 45.67 -2.43 -7.09
C PRO A 228 47.18 -2.25 -7.33
N ARG A 229 47.99 -2.26 -6.26
CA ARG A 229 49.46 -2.31 -6.31
C ARG A 229 49.97 -3.76 -6.39
N ALA A 230 50.99 -3.96 -7.23
CA ALA A 230 51.69 -5.23 -7.47
C ALA A 230 52.58 -5.69 -6.28
N PRO A 231 52.90 -7.00 -6.16
CA PRO A 231 53.71 -7.53 -5.07
C PRO A 231 55.24 -7.39 -5.34
N PRO A 232 56.08 -7.23 -4.29
CA PRO A 232 57.53 -7.17 -4.45
C PRO A 232 58.21 -8.55 -4.48
N SER A 233 59.31 -8.60 -5.24
CA SER A 233 60.11 -9.76 -5.59
C SER A 233 61.01 -10.29 -4.45
N ARG A 234 61.27 -11.61 -4.51
CA ARG A 234 62.17 -12.40 -3.66
C ARG A 234 63.63 -11.91 -3.68
N HIS A 235 64.26 -11.85 -2.51
CA HIS A 235 65.71 -11.93 -2.37
C HIS A 235 66.10 -13.23 -1.63
N LEU A 236 66.98 -14.00 -2.26
CA LEU A 236 67.63 -15.19 -1.76
C LEU A 236 68.79 -14.79 -0.83
N VAL A 237 68.87 -15.37 0.37
CA VAL A 237 70.12 -15.50 1.12
C VAL A 237 70.21 -16.93 1.68
N HIS A 238 71.36 -17.54 1.43
CA HIS A 238 71.74 -18.93 1.70
C HIS A 238 72.12 -19.15 3.19
N LYS A 239 71.64 -20.27 3.77
CA LYS A 239 72.24 -21.26 4.72
C LYS A 239 73.37 -20.85 5.71
N PRO A 240 73.49 -21.49 6.92
CA PRO A 240 73.69 -22.96 7.03
C PRO A 240 73.12 -23.68 8.29
N HIS A 241 73.13 -25.02 8.20
CA HIS A 241 72.93 -26.01 9.28
C HIS A 241 74.25 -26.20 10.06
N PRO A 242 74.25 -26.54 11.37
CA PRO A 242 74.14 -27.93 11.88
C PRO A 242 73.38 -27.97 13.24
N ARG A 243 73.12 -29.07 13.96
CA ARG A 243 73.53 -30.48 13.99
C ARG A 243 72.39 -31.25 14.67
#